data_AF-A0A961FK13-F1
#
_entry.id   AF-A0A961FK13-F1
#
_cell.length_a   1.000
_cell.length_b   1.000
_cell.length_c   1.000
_cell.angle_alpha   90.00
_cell.angle_beta   90.00
_cell.angle_gamma   90.00
#
_symmetry.space_group_name_H-M   'P 1'
#
loop_
_entity.id
_entity.type
_entity.pdbx_description
1 polymer ?
#
loop_
_entity_poly.entity_id
_entity_poly.type
_entity_poly.pdbx_seq_one_letter_code
_entity_poly.pdbx_strand_id
1 'polypeptide(L)'
;MSDSAKPPSSLRSSSDSQVLRDLMAHSGMLVLQSDEADRIIWFNRAVEILGGLSLEEARSKDWIATFIPPEDQAATRRLCGWMVAGQRSGDVHTKHFLAANGGLRRIEWFHTALPGAAGEAAGTLSIGRDVTELERARLALNEMEQRSRSVLETAVNAIITMSEDRLIETVNSATTKIFGYTEGELIGQNVAMLMPEPYRSQHDGYVEHYRRTGQKRIIGIGREAVARRKDGTVFPIDLSVGEVRLPDGRRIFTGIIRDLTERKELEARVLQISEEEKQRIGQDIHDDLCQRMAGIGCLAGAVQHRLEKAGHPAAADLAEVVKGLTEANQHAREMSRGLMPAMIDAVGLINALAELARATERLHQVPCTFEGEEDVCLPDPSTGTQLYRIAQEAVANAVRHNTGASVHLSLQQEGSRLILRIQDQGCGIPDHSPGSGTGVGLLTMKRRARMIGGDLTITAASPSGTIVQCSLPTVPPNPA
;
A
#
# COMPACT_ATOMS: atom_id res chain seq x y z
N MET A 1 -58.66 -13.60 76.79
CA MET A 1 -57.38 -13.79 76.06
C MET A 1 -57.70 -14.73 74.91
N SER A 2 -58.25 -14.22 73.80
CA SER A 2 -57.54 -13.57 72.68
C SER A 2 -56.74 -14.59 71.86
N ASP A 3 -56.85 -14.70 70.55
CA ASP A 3 -57.81 -14.19 69.57
C ASP A 3 -57.51 -15.01 68.31
N SER A 4 -58.48 -15.73 67.78
CA SER A 4 -58.33 -16.54 66.57
C SER A 4 -58.39 -15.63 65.35
N ALA A 5 -57.23 -15.34 64.75
CA ALA A 5 -57.13 -14.50 63.57
C ALA A 5 -57.92 -15.09 62.39
N LYS A 6 -59.02 -14.42 62.04
CA LYS A 6 -59.78 -14.61 60.80
C LYS A 6 -58.88 -14.38 59.58
N PRO A 7 -59.09 -15.09 58.46
CA PRO A 7 -58.45 -14.76 57.19
C PRO A 7 -58.98 -13.40 56.68
N PRO A 8 -58.14 -12.55 56.06
CA PRO A 8 -58.60 -11.26 55.55
C PRO A 8 -59.47 -11.47 54.30
N SER A 9 -60.77 -11.41 54.49
CA SER A 9 -61.77 -11.23 53.44
C SER A 9 -61.87 -9.75 53.08
N SER A 10 -61.31 -9.34 51.94
CA SER A 10 -61.87 -8.34 50.99
C SER A 10 -60.77 -7.81 50.05
N LEU A 11 -60.64 -8.46 48.90
CA LEU A 11 -59.98 -7.88 47.74
C LEU A 11 -60.75 -6.61 47.32
N ARG A 12 -60.06 -5.47 47.31
CA ARG A 12 -60.56 -4.19 46.76
C ARG A 12 -60.63 -4.30 45.23
N SER A 13 -61.80 -4.61 44.69
CA SER A 13 -61.98 -5.09 43.31
C SER A 13 -62.01 -4.02 42.19
N SER A 14 -61.67 -2.75 42.44
CA SER A 14 -61.63 -1.72 41.38
C SER A 14 -60.32 -0.94 41.25
N SER A 15 -59.60 -0.62 42.35
CA SER A 15 -58.36 0.16 42.26
C SER A 15 -57.20 -0.63 41.69
N ASP A 16 -57.04 -1.89 42.09
CA ASP A 16 -55.90 -2.72 41.68
C ASP A 16 -56.01 -3.13 40.21
N SER A 17 -57.24 -3.38 39.74
CA SER A 17 -57.56 -3.60 38.33
C SER A 17 -57.34 -2.35 37.48
N GLN A 18 -57.47 -1.15 38.05
CA GLN A 18 -57.19 0.11 37.35
C GLN A 18 -55.68 0.36 37.24
N VAL A 19 -54.94 0.17 38.33
CA VAL A 19 -53.47 0.31 38.36
C VAL A 19 -52.81 -0.69 37.41
N LEU A 20 -53.26 -1.95 37.36
CA LEU A 20 -52.74 -2.94 36.43
C LEU A 20 -53.04 -2.57 34.97
N ARG A 21 -54.23 -2.03 34.67
CA ARG A 21 -54.57 -1.54 33.33
C ARG A 21 -53.72 -0.35 32.93
N ASP A 22 -53.49 0.59 33.84
CA ASP A 22 -52.66 1.76 33.59
C ASP A 22 -51.19 1.36 33.38
N LEU A 23 -50.66 0.43 34.18
CA LEU A 23 -49.31 -0.12 33.98
C LEU A 23 -49.15 -0.80 32.62
N MET A 24 -50.10 -1.65 32.21
CA MET A 24 -50.07 -2.30 30.92
C MET A 24 -50.18 -1.30 29.76
N ALA A 25 -50.98 -0.23 29.92
CA ALA A 25 -51.13 0.82 28.91
C ALA A 25 -49.86 1.65 28.69
N HIS A 26 -49.00 1.80 29.70
CA HIS A 26 -47.78 2.62 29.63
C HIS A 26 -46.49 1.78 29.49
N SER A 27 -46.57 0.45 29.55
CA SER A 27 -45.40 -0.45 29.56
C SER A 27 -44.55 -0.45 28.29
N GLY A 28 -45.01 0.17 27.18
CA GLY A 28 -44.35 0.10 25.87
C GLY A 28 -44.32 -1.30 25.24
N MET A 29 -44.79 -2.32 25.97
CA MET A 29 -44.92 -3.70 25.52
C MET A 29 -46.27 -3.90 24.87
N LEU A 30 -46.33 -4.76 23.86
CA LEU A 30 -47.59 -5.22 23.27
C LEU A 30 -48.22 -6.23 24.22
N VAL A 31 -49.49 -6.06 24.58
CA VAL A 31 -50.21 -7.03 25.39
C VAL A 31 -51.50 -7.38 24.68
N LEU A 32 -51.71 -8.65 24.37
CA LEU A 32 -52.88 -9.16 23.66
C LEU A 32 -53.44 -10.39 24.38
N GLN A 33 -54.74 -10.37 24.61
CA GLN A 33 -55.51 -11.48 25.15
C GLN A 33 -56.45 -12.03 24.09
N SER A 34 -56.38 -13.33 23.85
CA SER A 34 -57.27 -14.06 22.95
C SER A 34 -58.08 -15.13 23.66
N ASP A 35 -59.19 -15.56 23.07
CA ASP A 35 -59.90 -16.77 23.45
C ASP A 35 -59.23 -18.04 22.85
N GLU A 36 -59.84 -19.20 23.10
CA GLU A 36 -59.44 -20.52 22.58
C GLU A 36 -59.49 -20.62 21.04
N ALA A 37 -60.26 -19.75 20.39
CA ALA A 37 -60.42 -19.71 18.94
C ALA A 37 -59.57 -18.60 18.29
N ASP A 38 -58.53 -18.12 18.99
CA ASP A 38 -57.65 -17.03 18.57
C ASP A 38 -58.39 -15.70 18.28
N ARG A 39 -59.54 -15.46 18.91
CA ARG A 39 -60.26 -14.19 18.77
C ARG A 39 -59.83 -13.19 19.83
N ILE A 40 -59.70 -11.93 19.44
CA ILE A 40 -59.26 -10.85 20.33
C ILE A 40 -60.32 -10.57 21.39
N ILE A 41 -59.97 -10.78 22.65
CA ILE A 41 -60.77 -10.38 23.82
C ILE A 41 -60.41 -8.95 24.21
N TRP A 42 -59.11 -8.68 24.31
CA TRP A 42 -58.57 -7.41 24.78
C TRP A 42 -57.12 -7.23 24.29
N PHE A 43 -56.68 -6.00 24.08
CA PHE A 43 -55.25 -5.66 23.98
C PHE A 43 -55.01 -4.26 24.54
N ASN A 44 -53.74 -3.93 24.80
CA ASN A 44 -53.37 -2.61 25.29
C ASN A 44 -53.17 -1.58 24.17
N ARG A 45 -53.01 -0.31 24.57
CA ARG A 45 -52.79 0.82 23.66
C ARG A 45 -51.57 0.66 22.74
N ALA A 46 -50.55 -0.08 23.16
CA ALA A 46 -49.38 -0.34 22.31
C ALA A 46 -49.75 -1.16 21.05
N VAL A 47 -50.64 -2.14 21.18
CA VAL A 47 -51.15 -2.92 20.03
C VAL A 47 -52.01 -2.05 19.12
N GLU A 48 -52.81 -1.13 19.67
CA GLU A 48 -53.57 -0.17 18.87
C GLU A 48 -52.68 0.73 18.02
N ILE A 49 -51.63 1.27 18.63
CA ILE A 49 -50.69 2.18 17.95
C ILE A 49 -49.93 1.43 16.86
N LEU A 50 -49.42 0.22 17.18
CA LEU A 50 -48.62 -0.54 16.23
C LEU A 50 -49.48 -1.16 15.11
N GLY A 51 -50.61 -1.76 15.47
CA GLY A 51 -51.52 -2.47 14.57
C GLY A 51 -52.54 -1.59 13.85
N GLY A 52 -52.76 -0.36 14.33
CA GLY A 52 -53.62 0.64 13.67
C GLY A 52 -55.12 0.39 13.78
N LEU A 53 -55.53 -0.51 14.66
CA LEU A 53 -56.93 -0.85 14.92
C LEU A 53 -57.25 -0.56 16.37
N SER A 54 -58.39 0.11 16.63
CA SER A 54 -58.89 0.25 17.99
C SER A 54 -59.36 -1.11 18.53
N LEU A 55 -59.38 -1.27 19.85
CA LEU A 55 -59.90 -2.48 20.48
C LEU A 55 -61.34 -2.76 20.06
N GLU A 56 -62.17 -1.73 19.91
CA GLU A 56 -63.57 -1.88 19.48
C GLU A 56 -63.69 -2.48 18.08
N GLU A 57 -62.83 -2.05 17.15
CA GLU A 57 -62.81 -2.56 15.77
C GLU A 57 -62.19 -3.96 15.67
N ALA A 58 -61.26 -4.30 16.56
CA ALA A 58 -60.51 -5.55 16.52
C ALA A 58 -61.18 -6.67 17.34
N ARG A 59 -62.10 -6.33 18.25
CA ARG A 59 -62.74 -7.29 19.14
C ARG A 59 -63.41 -8.42 18.37
N SER A 60 -63.22 -9.65 18.86
CA SER A 60 -63.76 -10.89 18.26
C SER A 60 -63.23 -11.25 16.87
N LYS A 61 -62.30 -10.47 16.29
CA LYS A 61 -61.55 -10.84 15.07
C LYS A 61 -60.43 -11.81 15.41
N ASP A 62 -60.03 -12.63 14.43
CA ASP A 62 -58.86 -13.50 14.50
C ASP A 62 -57.59 -12.63 14.54
N TRP A 63 -56.85 -12.65 15.65
CA TRP A 63 -55.66 -11.82 15.80
C TRP A 63 -54.52 -12.26 14.88
N ILE A 64 -54.43 -13.55 14.56
CA ILE A 64 -53.40 -14.12 13.69
C ILE A 64 -53.67 -13.66 12.25
N ALA A 65 -54.92 -13.73 11.79
CA ALA A 65 -55.29 -13.22 10.47
C ALA A 65 -55.13 -11.70 10.35
N THR A 66 -55.27 -10.98 11.48
CA THR A 66 -55.25 -9.51 11.52
C THR A 66 -53.83 -8.93 11.58
N PHE A 67 -52.98 -9.47 12.43
CA PHE A 67 -51.68 -8.87 12.75
C PHE A 67 -50.47 -9.72 12.34
N ILE A 68 -50.65 -10.95 11.86
CA ILE A 68 -49.55 -11.83 11.46
C ILE A 68 -49.53 -11.99 9.93
N PRO A 69 -48.37 -11.82 9.27
CA PRO A 69 -48.25 -12.00 7.83
C PRO A 69 -48.65 -13.41 7.37
N PRO A 70 -49.26 -13.56 6.17
CA PRO A 70 -49.78 -14.84 5.68
C PRO A 70 -48.80 -16.02 5.78
N GLU A 71 -47.51 -15.78 5.51
CA GLU A 71 -46.43 -16.75 5.59
C GLU A 71 -46.23 -17.33 7.00
N ASP A 72 -46.52 -16.55 8.05
CA ASP A 72 -46.29 -16.92 9.44
C ASP A 72 -47.56 -17.46 10.14
N GLN A 73 -48.75 -17.25 9.56
CA GLN A 73 -50.04 -17.59 10.20
C GLN A 73 -50.17 -19.08 10.54
N ALA A 74 -49.79 -19.98 9.62
CA ALA A 74 -49.89 -21.42 9.83
C ALA A 74 -48.96 -21.93 10.94
N ALA A 75 -47.79 -21.29 11.11
CA ALA A 75 -46.89 -21.60 12.21
C ALA A 75 -47.42 -21.05 13.53
N THR A 76 -47.97 -19.84 13.54
CA THR A 76 -48.53 -19.20 14.75
C THR A 76 -49.77 -19.93 15.26
N ARG A 77 -50.70 -20.36 14.39
CA ARG A 77 -51.86 -21.18 14.80
C ARG A 77 -51.46 -22.48 15.48
N ARG A 78 -50.41 -23.15 14.97
CA ARG A 78 -49.88 -24.37 15.59
C ARG A 78 -49.33 -24.11 16.98
N LEU A 79 -48.62 -23.00 17.18
CA LEU A 79 -48.12 -22.59 18.49
C LEU A 79 -49.28 -22.30 19.46
N CYS A 80 -50.30 -21.54 19.05
CA CYS A 80 -51.50 -21.29 19.87
C CYS A 80 -52.19 -22.58 20.28
N GLY A 81 -52.39 -23.50 19.33
CA GLY A 81 -53.01 -24.80 19.60
C GLY A 81 -52.25 -25.61 20.67
N TRP A 82 -50.92 -25.63 20.63
CA TRP A 82 -50.12 -26.29 21.67
C TRP A 82 -50.21 -25.61 23.04
N MET A 83 -50.35 -24.28 23.07
CA MET A 83 -50.48 -23.53 24.33
C MET A 83 -51.82 -23.77 25.00
N VAL A 84 -52.91 -23.72 24.24
CA VAL A 84 -54.28 -24.00 24.74
C VAL A 84 -54.41 -25.45 25.18
N ALA A 85 -53.78 -26.40 24.47
CA ALA A 85 -53.74 -27.80 24.87
C ALA A 85 -52.86 -28.09 26.12
N GLY A 86 -52.24 -27.07 26.72
CA GLY A 86 -51.34 -27.22 27.86
C GLY A 86 -50.04 -27.97 27.56
N GLN A 87 -49.72 -28.16 26.27
CA GLN A 87 -48.56 -28.93 25.81
C GLN A 87 -47.28 -28.09 25.76
N ARG A 88 -47.39 -26.75 25.81
CA ARG A 88 -46.26 -25.83 25.72
C ARG A 88 -46.58 -24.50 26.43
N SER A 89 -45.71 -24.05 27.33
CA SER A 89 -45.86 -22.76 28.02
C SER A 89 -44.47 -22.16 28.32
N GLY A 90 -44.31 -20.85 28.15
CA GLY A 90 -43.10 -20.12 28.55
C GLY A 90 -41.97 -20.00 27.53
N ASP A 91 -42.14 -20.49 26.29
CA ASP A 91 -41.13 -20.32 25.24
C ASP A 91 -41.18 -18.92 24.63
N VAL A 92 -40.00 -18.31 24.50
CA VAL A 92 -39.81 -17.03 23.82
C VAL A 92 -39.62 -17.28 22.34
N HIS A 93 -40.38 -16.57 21.49
CA HIS A 93 -40.17 -16.64 20.05
C HIS A 93 -40.42 -15.32 19.34
N THR A 94 -39.61 -15.05 18.31
CA THR A 94 -39.77 -13.85 17.49
C THR A 94 -40.66 -14.13 16.29
N LYS A 95 -41.66 -13.27 16.07
CA LYS A 95 -42.60 -13.34 14.93
C LYS A 95 -42.72 -11.99 14.25
N HIS A 96 -43.07 -12.02 12.96
CA HIS A 96 -43.44 -10.80 12.27
C HIS A 96 -44.84 -10.35 12.70
N PHE A 97 -44.98 -9.04 12.90
CA PHE A 97 -46.22 -8.34 13.17
C PHE A 97 -46.42 -7.31 12.07
N LEU A 98 -47.60 -7.33 11.46
CA LEU A 98 -48.01 -6.39 10.43
C LEU A 98 -48.48 -5.10 11.10
N ALA A 99 -47.70 -4.04 10.96
CA ALA A 99 -48.05 -2.74 11.48
C ALA A 99 -49.06 -2.01 10.58
N ALA A 100 -49.75 -1.02 11.15
CA ALA A 100 -50.75 -0.18 10.49
C ALA A 100 -50.27 0.46 9.18
N ASN A 101 -48.99 0.79 9.12
CA ASN A 101 -48.34 1.42 7.97
C ASN A 101 -47.93 0.41 6.88
N GLY A 102 -48.35 -0.85 6.99
CA GLY A 102 -47.96 -1.95 6.10
C GLY A 102 -46.54 -2.47 6.33
N GLY A 103 -45.81 -1.93 7.30
CA GLY A 103 -44.46 -2.36 7.64
C GLY A 103 -44.45 -3.62 8.51
N LEU A 104 -43.44 -4.46 8.31
CA LEU A 104 -43.21 -5.61 9.18
C LEU A 104 -42.36 -5.22 10.39
N ARG A 105 -42.84 -5.60 11.58
CA ARG A 105 -42.16 -5.45 12.86
C ARG A 105 -41.80 -6.83 13.40
N ARG A 106 -40.64 -6.96 14.02
CA ARG A 106 -40.21 -8.19 14.69
C ARG A 106 -40.53 -8.08 16.16
N ILE A 107 -41.48 -8.90 16.60
CA ILE A 107 -41.96 -8.92 17.96
C ILE A 107 -41.50 -10.20 18.62
N GLU A 108 -40.74 -10.06 19.70
CA GLU A 108 -40.40 -11.14 20.61
C GLU A 108 -41.58 -11.39 21.54
N TRP A 109 -42.26 -12.53 21.37
CA TRP A 109 -43.46 -12.86 22.12
C TRP A 109 -43.18 -13.84 23.25
N PHE A 110 -43.88 -13.60 24.34
CA PHE A 110 -44.02 -14.45 25.50
C PHE A 110 -45.50 -14.74 25.68
N HIS A 111 -45.85 -16.02 25.74
CA HIS A 111 -47.23 -16.45 25.82
C HIS A 111 -47.46 -17.26 27.09
N THR A 112 -48.61 -17.04 27.73
CA THR A 112 -49.10 -17.87 28.81
C THR A 112 -50.55 -18.26 28.52
N ALA A 113 -50.90 -19.52 28.79
CA ALA A 113 -52.29 -19.96 28.77
C ALA A 113 -53.04 -19.38 29.98
N LEU A 114 -54.29 -18.97 29.78
CA LEU A 114 -55.17 -18.52 30.85
C LEU A 114 -56.10 -19.67 31.29
N PRO A 115 -56.20 -19.98 32.59
CA PRO A 115 -57.06 -21.06 33.06
C PRO A 115 -58.55 -20.67 32.98
N GLY A 116 -59.38 -21.61 32.54
CA GLY A 116 -60.84 -21.54 32.54
C GLY A 116 -61.48 -22.17 33.79
N ALA A 117 -62.80 -22.07 33.89
CA ALA A 117 -63.58 -22.39 35.10
C ALA A 117 -63.50 -23.87 35.54
N ALA A 118 -63.08 -24.79 34.67
CA ALA A 118 -63.00 -26.23 34.91
C ALA A 118 -61.57 -26.81 34.77
N GLY A 119 -60.54 -25.96 34.71
CA GLY A 119 -59.15 -26.39 34.49
C GLY A 119 -58.74 -26.55 33.01
N GLU A 120 -59.69 -26.38 32.09
CA GLU A 120 -59.45 -26.22 30.64
C GLU A 120 -58.96 -24.80 30.35
N ALA A 121 -58.10 -24.59 29.34
CA ALA A 121 -57.54 -23.27 29.03
C ALA A 121 -58.59 -22.39 28.34
N ALA A 122 -58.93 -21.23 28.92
CA ALA A 122 -59.92 -20.29 28.39
C ALA A 122 -59.39 -19.35 27.28
N GLY A 123 -58.08 -19.41 26.98
CA GLY A 123 -57.44 -18.55 26.00
C GLY A 123 -55.96 -18.30 26.28
N THR A 124 -55.38 -17.29 25.64
CA THR A 124 -53.96 -16.94 25.79
C THR A 124 -53.78 -15.47 26.16
N LEU A 125 -52.77 -15.20 27.00
CA LEU A 125 -52.23 -13.86 27.24
C LEU A 125 -50.82 -13.79 26.64
N SER A 126 -50.64 -12.85 25.73
CA SER A 126 -49.43 -12.67 24.94
C SER A 126 -48.82 -11.31 25.25
N ILE A 127 -47.55 -11.29 25.63
CA ILE A 127 -46.76 -10.08 25.87
C ILE A 127 -45.64 -10.05 24.82
N GLY A 128 -45.55 -8.96 24.06
CA GLY A 128 -44.63 -8.79 22.95
C GLY A 128 -43.71 -7.59 23.13
N ARG A 129 -42.43 -7.76 22.86
CA ARG A 129 -41.46 -6.66 22.76
C ARG A 129 -41.10 -6.42 21.30
N ASP A 130 -41.23 -5.18 20.82
CA ASP A 130 -40.69 -4.82 19.51
C ASP A 130 -39.15 -4.78 19.57
N VAL A 131 -38.53 -5.70 18.84
CA VAL A 131 -37.06 -5.85 18.72
C VAL A 131 -36.57 -5.46 17.33
N THR A 132 -37.42 -4.86 16.49
CA THR A 132 -37.10 -4.54 15.09
C THR A 132 -35.85 -3.68 14.96
N GLU A 133 -35.79 -2.55 15.68
CA GLU A 133 -34.65 -1.62 15.59
C GLU A 133 -33.37 -2.23 16.17
N LEU A 134 -33.50 -3.03 17.23
CA LEU A 134 -32.36 -3.73 17.85
C LEU A 134 -31.76 -4.75 16.89
N GLU A 135 -32.59 -5.58 16.26
CA GLU A 135 -32.13 -6.57 15.30
C GLU A 135 -31.55 -5.91 14.04
N ARG A 136 -32.19 -4.85 13.52
CA ARG A 136 -31.65 -4.07 12.38
C ARG A 136 -30.28 -3.48 12.68
N ALA A 137 -30.11 -2.86 13.85
CA ALA A 137 -28.83 -2.32 14.29
C ALA A 137 -27.78 -3.42 14.41
N ARG A 138 -28.14 -4.57 14.98
CA ARG A 138 -27.23 -5.72 15.11
C ARG A 138 -26.81 -6.30 13.77
N LEU A 139 -27.74 -6.44 12.83
CA LEU A 139 -27.44 -6.90 11.46
C LEU A 139 -26.55 -5.91 10.72
N ALA A 140 -26.86 -4.61 10.80
CA ALA A 140 -26.04 -3.57 10.18
C ALA A 140 -24.61 -3.52 10.75
N LEU A 141 -24.46 -3.70 12.07
CA LEU A 141 -23.14 -3.82 12.71
C LEU A 141 -22.37 -5.05 12.20
N ASN A 142 -23.02 -6.21 12.14
CA ASN A 142 -22.41 -7.43 11.64
C ASN A 142 -22.00 -7.31 10.16
N GLU A 143 -22.85 -6.68 9.33
CA GLU A 143 -22.54 -6.42 7.92
C GLU A 143 -21.34 -5.48 7.77
N MET A 144 -21.29 -4.41 8.56
CA MET A 144 -20.16 -3.47 8.56
C MET A 144 -18.86 -4.15 9.04
N GLU A 145 -18.92 -4.98 10.06
CA GLU A 145 -17.78 -5.75 10.56
C GLU A 145 -17.26 -6.71 9.48
N GLN A 146 -18.15 -7.49 8.86
CA GLN A 146 -17.80 -8.42 7.79
C GLN A 146 -17.21 -7.70 6.57
N ARG A 147 -17.79 -6.55 6.19
CA ARG A 147 -17.30 -5.73 5.09
C ARG A 147 -15.93 -5.17 5.39
N SER A 148 -15.72 -4.62 6.59
CA SER A 148 -14.42 -4.09 7.03
C SER A 148 -13.34 -5.18 7.02
N ARG A 149 -13.66 -6.36 7.57
CA ARG A 149 -12.75 -7.51 7.56
C ARG A 149 -12.41 -7.96 6.15
N SER A 150 -13.40 -8.01 5.26
CA SER A 150 -13.18 -8.39 3.86
C SER A 150 -12.26 -7.41 3.13
N VAL A 151 -12.37 -6.11 3.38
CA VAL A 151 -11.49 -5.09 2.79
C VAL A 151 -10.04 -5.27 3.28
N LEU A 152 -9.85 -5.55 4.56
CA LEU A 152 -8.51 -5.81 5.12
C LEU A 152 -7.90 -7.10 4.56
N GLU A 153 -8.70 -8.16 4.43
CA GLU A 153 -8.25 -9.48 3.94
C GLU A 153 -7.93 -9.52 2.46
N THR A 154 -8.62 -8.71 1.65
CA THR A 154 -8.42 -8.64 0.19
C THR A 154 -7.34 -7.63 -0.21
N ALA A 155 -6.81 -6.84 0.74
CA ALA A 155 -5.73 -5.91 0.47
C ALA A 155 -4.48 -6.66 -0.01
N VAL A 156 -3.84 -6.14 -1.08
CA VAL A 156 -2.59 -6.69 -1.62
C VAL A 156 -1.40 -6.42 -0.69
N ASN A 157 -1.42 -5.28 0.01
CA ASN A 157 -0.38 -4.91 0.95
C ASN A 157 -0.58 -5.65 2.29
N ALA A 158 0.53 -5.95 2.95
CA ALA A 158 0.50 -6.42 4.33
C ALA A 158 0.02 -5.30 5.26
N ILE A 159 -0.95 -5.62 6.11
CA ILE A 159 -1.51 -4.72 7.13
C ILE A 159 -1.32 -5.39 8.48
N ILE A 160 -0.63 -4.69 9.37
CA ILE A 160 -0.32 -5.15 10.73
C ILE A 160 -0.77 -4.07 11.71
N THR A 161 -1.49 -4.46 12.76
CA THR A 161 -1.71 -3.56 13.90
C THR A 161 -0.90 -4.02 15.10
N MET A 162 -0.39 -3.07 15.87
CA MET A 162 0.30 -3.34 17.13
C MET A 162 -0.18 -2.43 18.24
N SER A 163 -0.13 -2.96 19.47
CA SER A 163 -0.38 -2.24 20.71
C SER A 163 0.77 -1.28 21.07
N GLU A 164 0.57 -0.48 22.11
CA GLU A 164 1.63 0.38 22.69
C GLU A 164 2.84 -0.40 23.23
N ASP A 165 2.65 -1.68 23.56
CA ASP A 165 3.69 -2.58 24.05
C ASP A 165 4.43 -3.31 22.92
N ARG A 166 4.22 -2.84 21.68
CA ARG A 166 4.85 -3.34 20.43
C ARG A 166 4.42 -4.77 20.05
N LEU A 167 3.36 -5.28 20.68
CA LEU A 167 2.81 -6.60 20.39
C LEU A 167 1.83 -6.50 19.24
N ILE A 168 1.95 -7.40 18.27
CA ILE A 168 1.04 -7.51 17.13
C ILE A 168 -0.35 -7.93 17.63
N GLU A 169 -1.38 -7.15 17.30
CA GLU A 169 -2.77 -7.42 17.66
C GLU A 169 -3.56 -8.05 16.52
N THR A 170 -3.37 -7.58 15.29
CA THR A 170 -4.03 -8.14 14.10
C THR A 170 -3.10 -8.12 12.88
N VAL A 171 -3.34 -9.07 11.97
CA VAL A 171 -2.67 -9.17 10.67
C VAL A 171 -3.69 -9.58 9.61
N ASN A 172 -3.50 -9.15 8.35
CA ASN A 172 -4.29 -9.65 7.23
C ASN A 172 -3.62 -10.84 6.51
N SER A 173 -4.35 -11.51 5.62
CA SER A 173 -3.81 -12.62 4.83
C SER A 173 -2.55 -12.26 4.03
N ALA A 174 -2.44 -11.03 3.50
CA ALA A 174 -1.25 -10.58 2.78
C ALA A 174 0.00 -10.58 3.66
N THR A 175 -0.13 -10.21 4.94
CA THR A 175 0.98 -10.27 5.91
C THR A 175 1.51 -11.69 6.05
N THR A 176 0.63 -12.68 6.21
CA THR A 176 1.05 -14.08 6.34
C THR A 176 1.76 -14.59 5.08
N LYS A 177 1.25 -14.24 3.90
CA LYS A 177 1.85 -14.61 2.60
C LYS A 177 3.21 -13.96 2.37
N ILE A 178 3.32 -12.67 2.65
CA ILE A 178 4.57 -11.91 2.48
C ILE A 178 5.61 -12.43 3.49
N PHE A 179 5.30 -12.44 4.79
CA PHE A 179 6.33 -12.76 5.79
C PHE A 179 6.57 -14.27 6.00
N GLY A 180 5.68 -15.13 5.54
CA GLY A 180 5.79 -16.59 5.67
C GLY A 180 5.46 -17.13 7.07
N TYR A 181 4.88 -16.29 7.94
CA TYR A 181 4.38 -16.70 9.25
C TYR A 181 2.87 -16.93 9.18
N THR A 182 2.37 -17.85 10.01
CA THR A 182 0.94 -17.97 10.26
C THR A 182 0.44 -16.87 11.19
N GLU A 183 -0.86 -16.58 11.17
CA GLU A 183 -1.46 -15.58 12.07
C GLU A 183 -1.16 -15.91 13.55
N GLY A 184 -1.34 -17.17 13.97
CA GLY A 184 -1.08 -17.60 15.34
C GLY A 184 0.38 -17.49 15.79
N GLU A 185 1.33 -17.41 14.86
CA GLU A 185 2.75 -17.15 15.17
C GLU A 185 3.06 -15.66 15.29
N LEU A 186 2.21 -14.79 14.73
CA LEU A 186 2.41 -13.34 14.73
C LEU A 186 1.69 -12.67 15.90
N ILE A 187 0.44 -13.05 16.17
CA ILE A 187 -0.37 -12.40 17.21
C ILE A 187 0.30 -12.55 18.58
N GLY A 188 0.41 -11.44 19.31
CA GLY A 188 1.04 -11.36 20.62
C GLY A 188 2.57 -11.34 20.62
N GLN A 189 3.21 -11.43 19.44
CA GLN A 189 4.67 -11.29 19.33
C GLN A 189 5.08 -9.83 19.13
N ASN A 190 6.31 -9.49 19.53
CA ASN A 190 6.87 -8.17 19.25
C ASN A 190 7.15 -8.01 17.75
N VAL A 191 6.64 -6.93 17.14
CA VAL A 191 6.77 -6.62 15.70
C VAL A 191 8.22 -6.60 15.20
N ALA A 192 9.20 -6.35 16.07
CA ALA A 192 10.62 -6.35 15.74
C ALA A 192 11.11 -7.70 15.13
N MET A 193 10.37 -8.80 15.33
CA MET A 193 10.67 -10.08 14.67
C MET A 193 10.67 -10.01 13.13
N LEU A 194 9.94 -9.05 12.55
CA LEU A 194 9.80 -8.85 11.10
C LEU A 194 10.90 -7.97 10.50
N MET A 195 11.93 -7.64 11.29
CA MET A 195 13.01 -6.73 10.90
C MET A 195 14.37 -7.43 11.02
N PRO A 196 15.34 -7.12 10.15
CA PRO A 196 16.72 -7.56 10.32
C PRO A 196 17.47 -6.68 11.34
N GLU A 197 18.64 -7.14 11.78
CA GLU A 197 19.56 -6.27 12.51
C GLU A 197 20.14 -5.18 11.59
N PRO A 198 20.48 -3.99 12.12
CA PRO A 198 20.35 -3.56 13.52
C PRO A 198 18.96 -2.99 13.87
N TYR A 199 18.03 -2.94 12.90
CA TYR A 199 16.71 -2.33 13.08
C TYR A 199 15.87 -3.07 14.13
N ARG A 200 16.00 -4.40 14.18
CA ARG A 200 15.35 -5.25 15.17
C ARG A 200 15.70 -4.85 16.60
N SER A 201 16.99 -4.78 16.95
CA SER A 201 17.40 -4.44 18.32
C SER A 201 17.10 -2.98 18.69
N GLN A 202 17.03 -2.09 17.69
CA GLN A 202 16.80 -0.65 17.89
C GLN A 202 15.33 -0.25 17.91
N HIS A 203 14.43 -1.10 17.40
CA HIS A 203 13.02 -0.77 17.17
C HIS A 203 12.30 -0.28 18.44
N ASP A 204 12.52 -0.97 19.55
CA ASP A 204 11.91 -0.61 20.84
C ASP A 204 12.32 0.80 21.29
N GLY A 205 13.56 1.20 21.01
CA GLY A 205 14.03 2.56 21.27
C GLY A 205 13.36 3.61 20.38
N TYR A 206 13.00 3.27 19.14
CA TYR A 206 12.27 4.17 18.24
C TYR A 206 10.83 4.41 18.72
N VAL A 207 10.15 3.36 19.16
CA VAL A 207 8.78 3.47 19.71
C VAL A 207 8.80 4.28 21.00
N GLU A 208 9.75 4.03 21.89
CA GLU A 208 9.88 4.77 23.15
C GLU A 208 10.19 6.26 22.92
N HIS A 209 11.11 6.55 21.99
CA HIS A 209 11.43 7.91 21.60
C HIS A 209 10.19 8.64 21.06
N TYR A 210 9.39 7.99 20.22
CA TYR A 210 8.13 8.55 19.73
C TYR A 210 7.13 8.82 20.85
N ARG A 211 6.94 7.87 21.78
CA ARG A 211 6.05 8.05 22.94
C ARG A 211 6.42 9.28 23.76
N ARG A 212 7.72 9.48 24.01
CA ARG A 212 8.22 10.59 24.83
C ARG A 212 8.15 11.95 24.14
N THR A 213 8.47 11.99 22.84
CA THR A 213 8.70 13.27 22.12
C THR A 213 7.56 13.67 21.19
N GLY A 214 6.70 12.73 20.80
CA GLY A 214 5.72 12.91 19.73
C GLY A 214 6.32 13.12 18.34
N GLN A 215 7.65 13.01 18.17
CA GLN A 215 8.32 13.26 16.90
C GLN A 215 8.14 12.09 15.94
N LYS A 216 7.29 12.29 14.93
CA LYS A 216 7.00 11.31 13.88
C LYS A 216 8.22 11.13 12.97
N ARG A 217 8.86 9.96 13.01
CA ARG A 217 9.93 9.59 12.06
C ARG A 217 9.41 8.91 10.79
N ILE A 218 8.40 8.06 10.92
CA ILE A 218 7.77 7.29 9.83
C ILE A 218 6.24 7.52 9.82
N ILE A 219 5.66 7.93 10.95
CA ILE A 219 4.21 8.06 11.09
C ILE A 219 3.68 9.17 10.17
N GLY A 220 2.82 8.79 9.22
CA GLY A 220 2.25 9.68 8.20
C GLY A 220 3.13 9.94 6.97
N ILE A 221 4.35 9.37 6.90
CA ILE A 221 5.28 9.54 5.78
C ILE A 221 5.73 8.15 5.32
N GLY A 222 5.26 7.70 4.15
CA GLY A 222 5.72 6.44 3.54
C GLY A 222 7.22 6.49 3.27
N ARG A 223 7.94 5.39 3.53
CA ARG A 223 9.40 5.30 3.35
C ARG A 223 9.85 3.89 2.94
N GLU A 224 10.87 3.83 2.09
CA GLU A 224 11.62 2.60 1.82
C GLU A 224 12.41 2.13 3.05
N ALA A 225 12.21 0.87 3.43
CA ALA A 225 12.90 0.17 4.51
C ALA A 225 13.23 -1.28 4.09
N VAL A 226 13.74 -2.07 5.02
CA VAL A 226 13.98 -3.50 4.84
C VAL A 226 13.24 -4.29 5.90
N ALA A 227 12.77 -5.47 5.52
CA ALA A 227 12.06 -6.39 6.37
C ALA A 227 12.65 -7.79 6.26
N ARG A 228 12.33 -8.68 7.20
CA ARG A 228 12.83 -10.05 7.24
C ARG A 228 11.68 -11.05 7.30
N ARG A 229 11.68 -12.02 6.38
CA ARG A 229 10.74 -13.14 6.36
C ARG A 229 11.12 -14.21 7.40
N LYS A 230 10.24 -15.21 7.60
CA LYS A 230 10.46 -16.34 8.52
C LYS A 230 11.69 -17.18 8.17
N ASP A 231 11.97 -17.36 6.87
CA ASP A 231 13.13 -18.08 6.35
C ASP A 231 14.46 -17.32 6.53
N GLY A 232 14.42 -16.08 7.04
CA GLY A 232 15.58 -15.21 7.22
C GLY A 232 15.86 -14.28 6.04
N THR A 233 15.15 -14.44 4.91
CA THR A 233 15.33 -13.60 3.72
C THR A 233 15.01 -12.14 4.04
N VAL A 234 15.96 -11.25 3.74
CA VAL A 234 15.80 -9.80 3.88
C VAL A 234 15.33 -9.22 2.55
N PHE A 235 14.27 -8.43 2.59
CA PHE A 235 13.65 -7.88 1.38
C PHE A 235 13.28 -6.40 1.54
N PRO A 236 13.29 -5.63 0.44
CA PRO A 236 12.95 -4.21 0.48
C PRO A 236 11.44 -4.01 0.59
N ILE A 237 11.02 -3.06 1.42
CA ILE A 237 9.62 -2.70 1.62
C ILE A 237 9.40 -1.19 1.53
N ASP A 238 8.20 -0.78 1.17
CA ASP A 238 7.68 0.56 1.44
C ASP A 238 6.74 0.48 2.65
N LEU A 239 7.07 1.22 3.70
CA LEU A 239 6.39 1.20 5.00
C LEU A 239 5.71 2.54 5.26
N SER A 240 4.42 2.49 5.58
CA SER A 240 3.67 3.62 6.13
C SER A 240 3.07 3.23 7.48
N VAL A 241 3.16 4.12 8.47
CA VAL A 241 2.62 3.88 9.82
C VAL A 241 1.58 4.94 10.16
N GLY A 242 0.40 4.50 10.59
CA GLY A 242 -0.65 5.33 11.19
C GLY A 242 -0.75 5.11 12.70
N GLU A 243 -1.30 6.10 13.41
CA GLU A 243 -1.67 6.01 14.83
C GLU A 243 -3.16 6.29 14.97
N VAL A 244 -3.85 5.45 15.73
CA VAL A 244 -5.26 5.63 16.09
C VAL A 244 -5.39 5.58 17.61
N ARG A 245 -6.18 6.49 18.18
CA ARG A 245 -6.61 6.43 19.58
C ARG A 245 -8.00 5.83 19.66
N LEU A 246 -8.13 4.74 20.39
CA LEU A 246 -9.41 4.11 20.67
C LEU A 246 -10.22 4.91 21.71
N PRO A 247 -11.55 4.72 21.77
CA PRO A 247 -12.42 5.40 22.75
C PRO A 247 -12.06 5.13 24.22
N ASP A 248 -11.42 3.99 24.51
CA ASP A 248 -10.94 3.62 25.84
C ASP A 248 -9.58 4.25 26.20
N GLY A 249 -9.01 5.07 25.32
CA GLY A 249 -7.75 5.78 25.51
C GLY A 249 -6.50 5.02 25.05
N ARG A 250 -6.61 3.75 24.66
CA ARG A 250 -5.48 2.98 24.12
C ARG A 250 -5.06 3.49 22.75
N ARG A 251 -3.75 3.51 22.46
CA ARG A 251 -3.23 3.75 21.10
C ARG A 251 -2.95 2.45 20.39
N ILE A 252 -3.29 2.43 19.11
CA ILE A 252 -2.95 1.38 18.17
C ILE A 252 -2.13 1.98 17.04
N PHE A 253 -1.09 1.27 16.63
CA PHE A 253 -0.30 1.60 15.47
C PHE A 253 -0.63 0.65 14.33
N THR A 254 -0.88 1.20 13.14
CA THR A 254 -1.17 0.41 11.94
C THR A 254 -0.03 0.58 10.96
N GLY A 255 0.70 -0.49 10.68
CA GLY A 255 1.71 -0.57 9.63
C GLY A 255 1.11 -1.12 8.33
N ILE A 256 1.29 -0.38 7.24
CA ILE A 256 0.99 -0.85 5.87
C ILE A 256 2.32 -1.06 5.16
N ILE A 257 2.53 -2.27 4.68
CA ILE A 257 3.79 -2.74 4.09
C ILE A 257 3.53 -3.20 2.67
N ARG A 258 4.24 -2.58 1.71
CA ARG A 258 4.29 -3.04 0.32
C ARG A 258 5.65 -3.66 0.04
N ASP A 259 5.64 -4.89 -0.47
CA ASP A 259 6.84 -5.58 -0.92
C ASP A 259 7.37 -4.93 -2.21
N LEU A 260 8.65 -4.54 -2.22
CA LEU A 260 9.30 -3.91 -3.38
C LEU A 260 10.24 -4.88 -4.12
N THR A 261 10.27 -6.16 -3.76
CA THR A 261 11.21 -7.16 -4.31
C THR A 261 11.12 -7.23 -5.83
N GLU A 262 9.94 -7.54 -6.38
CA GLU A 262 9.74 -7.69 -7.82
C GLU A 262 10.10 -6.41 -8.58
N ARG A 263 9.71 -5.25 -8.05
CA ARG A 263 10.06 -3.96 -8.64
C ARG A 263 11.57 -3.75 -8.68
N LYS A 264 12.27 -3.98 -7.56
CA LYS A 264 13.73 -3.79 -7.51
C LYS A 264 14.48 -4.80 -8.37
N GLU A 265 13.95 -6.02 -8.52
CA GLU A 265 14.47 -7.04 -9.43
C GLU A 265 14.26 -6.68 -10.91
N LEU A 266 13.07 -6.23 -11.30
CA LEU A 266 12.79 -5.77 -12.66
C LEU A 266 13.69 -4.60 -13.04
N GLU A 267 13.79 -3.60 -12.16
CA GLU A 267 14.70 -2.48 -12.36
C GLU A 267 16.18 -2.95 -12.42
N ALA A 268 16.57 -4.05 -11.73
CA ALA A 268 17.90 -4.64 -11.83
C ALA A 268 18.14 -5.25 -13.22
N ARG A 269 17.17 -6.04 -13.67
CA ARG A 269 17.20 -6.71 -14.98
C ARG A 269 17.28 -5.70 -16.11
N VAL A 270 16.51 -4.62 -16.05
CA VAL A 270 16.58 -3.55 -17.06
C VAL A 270 17.98 -2.95 -17.12
N LEU A 271 18.62 -2.71 -15.97
CA LEU A 271 19.99 -2.18 -15.94
C LEU A 271 21.00 -3.18 -16.52
N GLN A 272 20.88 -4.46 -16.15
CA GLN A 272 21.75 -5.53 -16.65
C GLN A 272 21.62 -5.70 -18.16
N ILE A 273 20.40 -5.83 -18.68
CA ILE A 273 20.13 -5.96 -20.12
C ILE A 273 20.67 -4.73 -20.86
N SER A 274 20.48 -3.52 -20.32
CA SER A 274 21.03 -2.31 -20.93
C SER A 274 22.56 -2.31 -20.97
N GLU A 275 23.24 -2.91 -19.99
CA GLU A 275 24.69 -2.99 -19.95
C GLU A 275 25.22 -4.02 -20.94
N GLU A 276 24.61 -5.21 -20.96
CA GLU A 276 24.92 -6.29 -21.90
C GLU A 276 24.71 -5.84 -23.35
N GLU A 277 23.64 -5.10 -23.63
CA GLU A 277 23.34 -4.52 -24.93
C GLU A 277 24.42 -3.52 -25.37
N LYS A 278 24.81 -2.59 -24.48
CA LYS A 278 25.87 -1.62 -24.77
C LYS A 278 27.19 -2.32 -25.04
N GLN A 279 27.54 -3.32 -24.24
CA GLN A 279 28.75 -4.12 -24.44
C GLN A 279 28.72 -4.83 -25.81
N ARG A 280 27.60 -5.45 -26.17
CA ARG A 280 27.45 -6.14 -27.47
C ARG A 280 27.60 -5.18 -28.64
N ILE A 281 26.92 -4.03 -28.60
CA ILE A 281 27.05 -3.00 -29.65
C ILE A 281 28.49 -2.51 -29.76
N GLY A 282 29.15 -2.27 -28.62
CA GLY A 282 30.55 -1.84 -28.59
C GLY A 282 31.48 -2.89 -29.24
N GLN A 283 31.21 -4.17 -29.01
CA GLN A 283 31.96 -5.27 -29.60
C GLN A 283 31.68 -5.41 -31.10
N ASP A 284 30.42 -5.34 -31.54
CA ASP A 284 30.05 -5.41 -32.96
C ASP A 284 30.69 -4.27 -33.77
N ILE A 285 30.75 -3.05 -33.20
CA ILE A 285 31.47 -1.91 -33.82
C ILE A 285 32.96 -2.21 -33.95
N HIS A 286 33.57 -2.83 -32.92
CA HIS A 286 35.00 -3.16 -32.94
C HIS A 286 35.33 -4.23 -33.98
N ASP A 287 34.57 -5.32 -33.96
CA ASP A 287 34.88 -6.53 -34.71
C ASP A 287 34.43 -6.43 -36.17
N ASP A 288 33.30 -5.78 -36.46
CA ASP A 288 32.81 -5.66 -37.84
C ASP A 288 33.19 -4.31 -38.46
N LEU A 289 32.68 -3.20 -37.91
CA LEU A 289 32.80 -1.89 -38.55
C LEU A 289 34.27 -1.42 -38.63
N CYS A 290 35.01 -1.46 -37.52
CA CYS A 290 36.39 -1.00 -37.48
C CYS A 290 37.32 -1.87 -38.36
N GLN A 291 37.09 -3.18 -38.42
CA GLN A 291 37.87 -4.09 -39.26
C GLN A 291 37.60 -3.85 -40.75
N ARG A 292 36.34 -3.70 -41.15
CA ARG A 292 35.98 -3.39 -42.54
C ARG A 292 36.55 -2.05 -43.00
N MET A 293 36.43 -1.01 -42.18
CA MET A 293 36.96 0.31 -42.50
C MET A 293 38.49 0.30 -42.58
N ALA A 294 39.17 -0.43 -41.69
CA ALA A 294 40.61 -0.63 -41.78
C ALA A 294 41.01 -1.31 -43.10
N GLY A 295 40.28 -2.36 -43.52
CA GLY A 295 40.50 -3.06 -44.78
C GLY A 295 40.31 -2.16 -46.01
N ILE A 296 39.19 -1.43 -46.07
CA ILE A 296 38.91 -0.48 -47.16
C ILE A 296 39.96 0.63 -47.18
N GLY A 297 40.34 1.17 -46.02
CA GLY A 297 41.38 2.18 -45.89
C GLY A 297 42.73 1.71 -46.42
N CYS A 298 43.14 0.47 -46.14
CA CYS A 298 44.37 -0.12 -46.67
C CYS A 298 44.33 -0.25 -48.20
N LEU A 299 43.22 -0.74 -48.76
CA LEU A 299 43.06 -0.87 -50.21
C LEU A 299 43.06 0.48 -50.92
N ALA A 300 42.31 1.46 -50.38
CA ALA A 300 42.27 2.82 -50.90
C ALA A 300 43.66 3.49 -50.83
N GLY A 301 44.38 3.32 -49.73
CA GLY A 301 45.75 3.81 -49.56
C GLY A 301 46.74 3.20 -50.56
N ALA A 302 46.62 1.90 -50.84
CA ALA A 302 47.47 1.23 -51.83
C ALA A 302 47.23 1.76 -53.25
N VAL A 303 45.97 2.02 -53.63
CA VAL A 303 45.62 2.61 -54.93
C VAL A 303 46.08 4.07 -54.99
N GLN A 304 45.89 4.85 -53.92
CA GLN A 304 46.35 6.24 -53.81
C GLN A 304 47.85 6.34 -54.04
N HIS A 305 48.64 5.51 -53.36
CA HIS A 305 50.10 5.50 -53.50
C HIS A 305 50.56 5.16 -54.92
N ARG A 306 49.85 4.25 -55.62
CA ARG A 306 50.14 3.91 -57.02
C ARG A 306 49.82 5.06 -57.97
N LEU A 307 48.70 5.74 -57.78
CA LEU A 307 48.29 6.90 -58.58
C LEU A 307 49.23 8.09 -58.37
N GLU A 308 49.67 8.30 -57.13
CA GLU A 308 50.65 9.33 -56.77
C GLU A 308 52.00 9.10 -57.47
N LYS A 309 52.51 7.86 -57.43
CA LYS A 309 53.72 7.47 -58.19
C LYS A 309 53.58 7.65 -59.71
N ALA A 310 52.37 7.51 -60.23
CA ALA A 310 52.07 7.71 -61.65
C ALA A 310 51.82 9.18 -62.02
N GLY A 311 51.83 10.12 -61.06
CA GLY A 311 51.53 11.53 -61.30
C GLY A 311 50.08 11.80 -61.70
N HIS A 312 49.15 10.89 -61.39
CA HIS A 312 47.76 11.00 -61.82
C HIS A 312 46.96 11.96 -60.90
N PRO A 313 46.18 12.91 -61.44
CA PRO A 313 45.48 13.93 -60.64
C PRO A 313 44.49 13.35 -59.63
N ALA A 314 43.82 12.22 -59.96
CA ALA A 314 42.91 11.52 -59.04
C ALA A 314 43.57 10.98 -57.75
N ALA A 315 44.90 11.03 -57.63
CA ALA A 315 45.59 10.70 -56.38
C ALA A 315 45.19 11.64 -55.23
N ALA A 316 44.92 12.91 -55.54
CA ALA A 316 44.48 13.91 -54.55
C ALA A 316 43.07 13.59 -54.02
N ASP A 317 42.12 13.32 -54.92
CA ASP A 317 40.75 12.94 -54.56
C ASP A 317 40.74 11.67 -53.69
N LEU A 318 41.57 10.68 -54.04
CA LEU A 318 41.66 9.42 -53.28
C LEU A 318 42.36 9.61 -51.92
N ALA A 319 43.30 10.57 -51.79
CA ALA A 319 43.91 10.92 -50.51
C ALA A 319 42.88 11.50 -49.53
N GLU A 320 41.93 12.31 -50.02
CA GLU A 320 40.81 12.82 -49.21
C GLU A 320 39.90 11.68 -48.71
N VAL A 321 39.59 10.70 -49.57
CA VAL A 321 38.82 9.50 -49.17
C VAL A 321 39.55 8.69 -48.10
N VAL A 322 40.86 8.46 -48.26
CA VAL A 322 41.68 7.74 -47.27
C VAL A 322 41.70 8.48 -45.93
N LYS A 323 41.81 9.81 -45.96
CA LYS A 323 41.75 10.66 -44.76
C LYS A 323 40.39 10.51 -44.06
N GLY A 324 39.28 10.66 -44.80
CA GLY A 324 37.93 10.51 -44.25
C GLY A 324 37.66 9.11 -43.67
N LEU A 325 38.16 8.04 -44.32
CA LEU A 325 38.07 6.68 -43.80
C LEU A 325 38.87 6.50 -42.50
N THR A 326 40.04 7.12 -42.41
CA THR A 326 40.89 7.05 -41.22
C THR A 326 40.23 7.77 -40.04
N GLU A 327 39.69 8.97 -40.27
CA GLU A 327 38.94 9.74 -39.27
C GLU A 327 37.69 8.99 -38.80
N ALA A 328 36.91 8.44 -39.73
CA ALA A 328 35.71 7.70 -39.40
C ALA A 328 36.01 6.39 -38.64
N ASN A 329 37.11 5.69 -38.97
CA ASN A 329 37.54 4.49 -38.23
C ASN A 329 38.00 4.84 -36.81
N GLN A 330 38.69 5.99 -36.66
CA GLN A 330 39.07 6.49 -35.34
C GLN A 330 37.83 6.82 -34.50
N HIS A 331 36.82 7.47 -35.06
CA HIS A 331 35.55 7.73 -34.38
C HIS A 331 34.82 6.44 -33.96
N ALA A 332 34.76 5.44 -34.86
CA ALA A 332 34.14 4.15 -34.55
C ALA A 332 34.85 3.43 -33.38
N ARG A 333 36.18 3.46 -33.35
CA ARG A 333 36.98 2.88 -32.24
C ARG A 333 36.74 3.58 -30.91
N GLU A 334 36.61 4.89 -30.92
CA GLU A 334 36.33 5.69 -29.72
C GLU A 334 34.93 5.40 -29.18
N MET A 335 33.93 5.30 -30.07
CA MET A 335 32.57 4.88 -29.69
C MET A 335 32.55 3.48 -29.07
N SER A 336 33.23 2.53 -29.70
CA SER A 336 33.35 1.15 -29.21
C SER A 336 33.94 1.09 -27.80
N ARG A 337 35.05 1.80 -27.55
CA ARG A 337 35.67 1.88 -26.20
C ARG A 337 34.74 2.53 -25.17
N GLY A 338 34.01 3.58 -25.54
CA GLY A 338 33.06 4.23 -24.65
C GLY A 338 31.88 3.33 -24.26
N LEU A 339 31.51 2.39 -25.12
CA LEU A 339 30.46 1.40 -24.86
C LEU A 339 30.94 0.20 -24.04
N MET A 340 32.26 -0.10 -24.07
CA MET A 340 32.89 -1.20 -23.35
C MET A 340 33.94 -0.73 -22.32
N PRO A 341 33.54 -0.11 -21.21
CA PRO A 341 34.48 0.21 -20.15
C PRO A 341 34.94 -1.08 -19.47
N ALA A 342 36.25 -1.32 -19.49
CA ALA A 342 36.88 -2.31 -18.62
C ALA A 342 36.72 -1.89 -17.14
N MET A 343 37.15 -2.74 -16.20
CA MET A 343 37.31 -2.35 -14.80
C MET A 343 38.19 -1.09 -14.72
N ILE A 344 37.67 0.00 -14.14
CA ILE A 344 38.32 1.31 -14.16
C ILE A 344 38.86 1.61 -12.75
N ASP A 345 40.18 1.67 -12.60
CA ASP A 345 40.83 2.15 -11.37
C ASP A 345 40.80 3.69 -11.27
N ALA A 346 41.33 4.27 -10.19
CA ALA A 346 41.26 5.71 -9.94
C ALA A 346 41.87 6.53 -11.10
N VAL A 347 43.08 6.15 -11.51
CA VAL A 347 43.80 6.78 -12.64
C VAL A 347 43.05 6.57 -13.95
N GLY A 348 42.53 5.36 -14.17
CA GLY A 348 41.71 5.02 -15.33
C GLY A 348 40.45 5.86 -15.41
N LEU A 349 39.84 6.22 -14.28
CA LEU A 349 38.60 7.01 -14.25
C LEU A 349 38.86 8.45 -14.68
N ILE A 350 39.91 9.08 -14.13
CA ILE A 350 40.33 10.43 -14.54
C ILE A 350 40.58 10.46 -16.04
N ASN A 351 41.35 9.49 -16.55
CA ASN A 351 41.65 9.38 -17.98
C ASN A 351 40.38 9.18 -18.82
N ALA A 352 39.48 8.30 -18.38
CA ALA A 352 38.23 8.02 -19.08
C ALA A 352 37.31 9.24 -19.12
N LEU A 353 37.20 10.02 -18.04
CA LEU A 353 36.40 11.25 -17.99
C LEU A 353 37.02 12.36 -18.85
N ALA A 354 38.34 12.50 -18.85
CA ALA A 354 39.06 13.44 -19.71
C ALA A 354 38.89 13.11 -21.20
N GLU A 355 38.93 11.82 -21.56
CA GLU A 355 38.64 11.34 -22.91
C GLU A 355 37.16 11.53 -23.27
N LEU A 356 36.22 11.28 -22.35
CA LEU A 356 34.80 11.53 -22.57
C LEU A 356 34.53 13.00 -22.91
N ALA A 357 35.15 13.93 -22.19
CA ALA A 357 35.02 15.36 -22.45
C ALA A 357 35.56 15.73 -23.85
N ARG A 358 36.80 15.34 -24.16
CA ARG A 358 37.42 15.58 -25.47
C ARG A 358 36.67 14.94 -26.63
N ALA A 359 36.18 13.71 -26.46
CA ALA A 359 35.39 13.02 -27.47
C ALA A 359 34.05 13.73 -27.69
N THR A 360 33.40 14.21 -26.62
CA THR A 360 32.14 14.96 -26.72
C THR A 360 32.31 16.25 -27.51
N GLU A 361 33.37 17.01 -27.23
CA GLU A 361 33.67 18.24 -27.97
C GLU A 361 33.93 17.98 -29.45
N ARG A 362 34.75 16.96 -29.76
CA ARG A 362 35.07 16.59 -31.15
C ARG A 362 33.87 16.06 -31.93
N LEU A 363 33.03 15.21 -31.33
CA LEU A 363 31.94 14.51 -32.02
C LEU A 363 30.65 15.35 -32.10
N HIS A 364 30.34 16.08 -31.04
CA HIS A 364 29.07 16.81 -30.94
C HIS A 364 29.23 18.32 -31.13
N GLN A 365 30.46 18.82 -31.27
CA GLN A 365 30.77 20.26 -31.38
C GLN A 365 30.24 21.07 -30.18
N VAL A 366 30.15 20.43 -29.01
CA VAL A 366 29.71 21.02 -27.76
C VAL A 366 30.94 21.24 -26.88
N PRO A 367 31.29 22.49 -26.49
CA PRO A 367 32.44 22.73 -25.61
C PRO A 367 32.32 21.91 -24.32
N CYS A 368 33.29 21.02 -24.08
CA CYS A 368 33.23 20.07 -22.98
C CYS A 368 34.58 19.99 -22.27
N THR A 369 34.61 20.36 -20.99
CA THR A 369 35.85 20.41 -20.20
C THR A 369 35.81 19.43 -19.03
N PHE A 370 36.99 18.97 -18.61
CA PHE A 370 37.14 18.11 -17.45
C PHE A 370 38.22 18.65 -16.51
N GLU A 371 37.92 18.67 -15.21
CA GLU A 371 38.84 19.00 -14.12
C GLU A 371 38.85 17.88 -13.09
N GLY A 372 40.00 17.28 -12.82
CA GLY A 372 40.13 16.15 -11.88
C GLY A 372 41.32 16.32 -10.96
N GLU A 373 41.16 15.93 -9.69
CA GLU A 373 42.28 15.79 -8.75
C GLU A 373 43.02 14.47 -9.00
N GLU A 374 44.35 14.47 -8.90
CA GLU A 374 45.18 13.27 -9.12
C GLU A 374 45.05 12.24 -7.98
N ASP A 375 44.75 12.69 -6.76
CA ASP A 375 44.71 11.89 -5.54
C ASP A 375 43.29 11.40 -5.15
N VAL A 376 42.48 11.02 -6.13
CA VAL A 376 41.13 10.47 -5.86
C VAL A 376 41.20 9.01 -5.40
N CYS A 377 40.43 8.68 -4.36
CA CYS A 377 40.38 7.33 -3.81
C CYS A 377 39.12 6.59 -4.27
N LEU A 378 39.27 5.46 -4.96
CA LEU A 378 38.16 4.57 -5.28
C LEU A 378 38.13 3.37 -4.32
N PRO A 379 36.95 2.98 -3.80
CA PRO A 379 36.81 1.77 -2.99
C PRO A 379 37.21 0.50 -3.75
N ASP A 380 36.83 0.44 -5.03
CA ASP A 380 37.07 -0.69 -5.91
C ASP A 380 36.90 -0.27 -7.40
N PRO A 381 37.41 -1.05 -8.37
CA PRO A 381 37.32 -0.66 -9.78
C PRO A 381 35.90 -0.69 -10.39
N SER A 382 34.95 -1.42 -9.78
CA SER A 382 33.54 -1.38 -10.23
C SER A 382 32.92 -0.02 -9.90
N THR A 383 33.35 0.62 -8.81
CA THR A 383 32.96 1.99 -8.47
C THR A 383 33.36 2.97 -9.57
N GLY A 384 34.58 2.85 -10.11
CA GLY A 384 35.04 3.66 -11.24
C GLY A 384 34.17 3.46 -12.48
N THR A 385 33.83 2.23 -12.82
CA THR A 385 32.93 1.93 -13.94
C THR A 385 31.55 2.56 -13.75
N GLN A 386 30.95 2.50 -12.54
CA GLN A 386 29.64 3.11 -12.30
C GLN A 386 29.67 4.64 -12.39
N LEU A 387 30.71 5.28 -11.85
CA LEU A 387 30.91 6.74 -11.95
C LEU A 387 31.05 7.18 -13.40
N TYR A 388 31.86 6.46 -14.19
CA TYR A 388 32.00 6.73 -15.62
C TYR A 388 30.66 6.59 -16.37
N ARG A 389 29.85 5.56 -16.06
CA ARG A 389 28.52 5.37 -16.64
C ARG A 389 27.54 6.48 -16.27
N ILE A 390 27.62 7.01 -15.04
CA ILE A 390 26.83 8.18 -14.62
C ILE A 390 27.24 9.40 -15.42
N ALA A 391 28.54 9.68 -15.54
CA ALA A 391 29.06 10.79 -16.34
C ALA A 391 28.64 10.68 -17.81
N GLN A 392 28.77 9.50 -18.41
CA GLN A 392 28.39 9.24 -19.80
C GLN A 392 26.91 9.53 -20.05
N GLU A 393 26.02 9.07 -19.17
CA GLU A 393 24.57 9.33 -19.31
C GLU A 393 24.24 10.81 -19.07
N ALA A 394 24.88 11.45 -18.09
CA ALA A 394 24.70 12.88 -17.81
C ALA A 394 25.14 13.74 -19.00
N VAL A 395 26.31 13.47 -19.58
CA VAL A 395 26.81 14.16 -20.78
C VAL A 395 25.92 13.89 -21.99
N ALA A 396 25.45 12.66 -22.19
CA ALA A 396 24.53 12.34 -23.29
C ALA A 396 23.18 13.08 -23.16
N ASN A 397 22.66 13.21 -21.94
CA ASN A 397 21.47 14.00 -21.67
C ASN A 397 21.73 15.49 -21.91
N ALA A 398 22.89 16.01 -21.47
CA ALA A 398 23.30 17.36 -21.78
C ALA A 398 23.30 17.58 -23.30
N VAL A 399 24.06 16.79 -24.08
CA VAL A 399 24.10 16.92 -25.55
C VAL A 399 22.71 16.82 -26.19
N ARG A 400 21.81 15.94 -25.70
CA ARG A 400 20.45 15.80 -26.24
C ARG A 400 19.54 17.00 -25.95
N HIS A 401 19.70 17.66 -24.81
CA HIS A 401 18.81 18.72 -24.34
C HIS A 401 19.43 20.12 -24.42
N ASN A 402 20.69 20.20 -24.85
CA ASN A 402 21.47 21.42 -24.89
C ASN A 402 21.62 21.92 -26.33
N THR A 403 20.83 22.94 -26.68
CA THR A 403 21.00 23.68 -27.93
C THR A 403 22.14 24.71 -27.79
N GLY A 404 23.40 24.24 -27.79
CA GLY A 404 24.59 25.07 -28.03
C GLY A 404 25.35 25.63 -26.82
N ALA A 405 25.11 25.15 -25.59
CA ALA A 405 25.80 25.60 -24.38
C ALA A 405 26.94 24.63 -23.95
N SER A 406 27.81 25.03 -23.03
CA SER A 406 28.96 24.21 -22.59
C SER A 406 28.60 23.13 -21.56
N VAL A 407 29.42 22.09 -21.48
CA VAL A 407 29.38 21.02 -20.46
C VAL A 407 30.69 21.02 -19.68
N HIS A 408 30.62 20.90 -18.37
CA HIS A 408 31.77 20.83 -17.50
C HIS A 408 31.66 19.62 -16.57
N LEU A 409 32.72 18.80 -16.55
CA LEU A 409 32.86 17.65 -15.68
C LEU A 409 33.92 17.94 -14.63
N SER A 410 33.67 17.58 -13.38
CA SER A 410 34.67 17.60 -12.31
C SER A 410 34.63 16.36 -11.43
N LEU A 411 35.81 15.93 -10.98
CA LEU A 411 35.99 14.84 -10.01
C LEU A 411 36.92 15.30 -8.89
N GLN A 412 36.39 15.42 -7.67
CA GLN A 412 37.10 16.01 -6.52
C GLN A 412 36.98 15.14 -5.27
N GLN A 413 38.04 15.08 -4.47
CA GLN A 413 38.13 14.35 -3.21
C GLN A 413 38.00 15.32 -2.02
N GLU A 414 36.79 15.45 -1.47
CA GLU A 414 36.51 16.27 -0.29
C GLU A 414 36.61 15.43 1.00
N GLY A 415 37.82 15.34 1.56
CA GLY A 415 38.07 14.60 2.80
C GLY A 415 37.79 13.10 2.64
N SER A 416 36.73 12.59 3.28
CA SER A 416 36.29 11.20 3.15
C SER A 416 35.15 11.01 2.13
N ARG A 417 35.02 11.92 1.16
CA ARG A 417 33.98 11.88 0.13
C ARG A 417 34.57 12.16 -1.24
N LEU A 418 34.17 11.35 -2.21
CA LEU A 418 34.44 11.60 -3.62
C LEU A 418 33.19 12.21 -4.27
N ILE A 419 33.38 13.28 -5.04
CA ILE A 419 32.30 14.01 -5.70
C ILE A 419 32.58 14.08 -7.20
N LEU A 420 31.67 13.47 -7.97
CA LEU A 420 31.60 13.62 -9.42
C LEU A 420 30.49 14.62 -9.74
N ARG A 421 30.80 15.69 -10.46
CA ARG A 421 29.84 16.71 -10.88
C ARG A 421 29.88 16.88 -12.40
N ILE A 422 28.70 16.93 -13.01
CA ILE A 422 28.49 17.24 -14.43
C ILE A 422 27.51 18.40 -14.48
N GLN A 423 27.93 19.51 -15.08
CA GLN A 423 27.13 20.71 -15.22
C GLN A 423 26.98 21.05 -16.70
N ASP A 424 25.74 21.24 -17.14
CA ASP A 424 25.43 21.83 -18.44
C ASP A 424 24.80 23.21 -18.26
N GLN A 425 24.90 24.03 -19.31
CA GLN A 425 24.31 25.37 -19.39
C GLN A 425 23.02 25.40 -20.26
N GLY A 426 22.38 24.25 -20.48
CA GLY A 426 21.22 24.10 -21.35
C GLY A 426 19.92 24.68 -20.79
N CYS A 427 18.78 24.20 -21.29
CA CYS A 427 17.45 24.71 -20.91
C CYS A 427 17.02 24.35 -19.47
N GLY A 428 17.80 23.51 -18.76
CA GLY A 428 17.48 23.00 -17.44
C GLY A 428 16.39 21.92 -17.45
N ILE A 429 16.02 21.45 -16.26
CA ILE A 429 14.97 20.44 -16.11
C ILE A 429 13.62 21.16 -15.94
N PRO A 430 12.58 20.83 -16.74
CA PRO A 430 11.24 21.39 -16.53
C PRO A 430 10.71 21.02 -15.14
N ASP A 431 10.02 21.96 -14.49
CA ASP A 431 9.54 21.87 -13.10
C ASP A 431 8.91 20.50 -12.77
N HIS A 432 9.43 19.88 -11.72
CA HIS A 432 9.05 18.55 -11.27
C HIS A 432 7.65 18.55 -10.61
N SER A 433 6.60 18.34 -11.40
CA SER A 433 5.38 17.75 -10.84
C SER A 433 5.66 16.27 -10.50
N PRO A 434 5.39 15.79 -9.28
CA PRO A 434 5.60 14.39 -8.92
C PRO A 434 4.71 13.50 -9.80
N GLY A 435 5.32 12.82 -10.78
CA GLY A 435 4.63 11.94 -11.74
C GLY A 435 4.90 12.26 -13.21
N SER A 436 5.43 13.43 -13.56
CA SER A 436 5.77 13.78 -14.94
C SER A 436 7.29 13.79 -15.16
N GLY A 437 7.83 12.72 -15.74
CA GLY A 437 9.15 12.75 -16.38
C GLY A 437 10.32 12.14 -15.62
N THR A 438 10.20 10.94 -15.06
CA THR A 438 11.38 10.12 -14.73
C THR A 438 11.79 9.29 -15.94
N GLY A 439 12.51 9.90 -16.89
CA GLY A 439 13.13 9.15 -17.99
C GLY A 439 14.04 8.04 -17.48
N VAL A 440 14.14 6.94 -18.22
CA VAL A 440 14.93 5.75 -17.85
C VAL A 440 16.37 6.12 -17.46
N GLY A 441 16.98 7.11 -18.13
CA GLY A 441 18.33 7.59 -17.83
C GLY A 441 18.51 8.16 -16.42
N LEU A 442 17.54 8.91 -15.89
CA LEU A 442 17.62 9.46 -14.52
C LEU A 442 17.51 8.36 -13.47
N LEU A 443 16.66 7.36 -13.73
CA LEU A 443 16.47 6.21 -12.85
C LEU A 443 17.73 5.34 -12.80
N THR A 444 18.35 5.07 -13.94
CA THR A 444 19.58 4.29 -14.03
C THR A 444 20.74 4.99 -13.32
N MET A 445 20.93 6.30 -13.51
CA MET A 445 21.96 7.07 -12.78
C MET A 445 21.77 7.00 -11.26
N LYS A 446 20.55 7.23 -10.75
CA LYS A 446 20.27 7.15 -9.30
C LYS A 446 20.56 5.76 -8.74
N ARG A 447 20.21 4.72 -9.49
CA ARG A 447 20.47 3.33 -9.08
C ARG A 447 21.95 3.01 -9.07
N ARG A 448 22.72 3.43 -10.08
CA ARG A 448 24.17 3.24 -10.14
C ARG A 448 24.87 3.91 -8.96
N ALA A 449 24.48 5.14 -8.61
CA ALA A 449 24.99 5.82 -7.41
C ALA A 449 24.71 5.01 -6.14
N ARG A 450 23.48 4.51 -5.96
CA ARG A 450 23.14 3.65 -4.81
C ARG A 450 23.93 2.35 -4.76
N MET A 451 24.26 1.74 -5.90
CA MET A 451 25.05 0.50 -5.96
C MET A 451 26.46 0.68 -5.39
N ILE A 452 27.03 1.88 -5.52
CA ILE A 452 28.36 2.23 -5.00
C ILE A 452 28.28 2.93 -3.62
N GLY A 453 27.13 2.86 -2.94
CA GLY A 453 26.92 3.51 -1.65
C GLY A 453 26.90 5.05 -1.71
N GLY A 454 26.71 5.63 -2.90
CA GLY A 454 26.63 7.06 -3.13
C GLY A 454 25.21 7.60 -3.29
N ASP A 455 25.11 8.92 -3.18
CA ASP A 455 23.90 9.71 -3.41
C ASP A 455 24.02 10.50 -4.71
N LEU A 456 22.94 10.53 -5.49
CA LEU A 456 22.85 11.34 -6.71
C LEU A 456 21.82 12.46 -6.53
N THR A 457 22.28 13.70 -6.64
CA THR A 457 21.43 14.89 -6.66
C THR A 457 21.41 15.49 -8.06
N ILE A 458 20.24 15.92 -8.50
CA ILE A 458 20.06 16.58 -9.78
C ILE A 458 19.30 17.87 -9.52
N THR A 459 19.90 19.00 -9.87
CA THR A 459 19.39 20.34 -9.57
C THR A 459 19.49 21.25 -10.77
N ALA A 460 18.65 22.29 -10.84
CA ALA A 460 18.82 23.35 -11.84
C ALA A 460 20.10 24.13 -11.56
N ALA A 461 20.87 24.44 -12.61
CA ALA A 461 22.01 25.35 -12.55
C ALA A 461 21.53 26.81 -12.64
N SER A 462 22.18 27.74 -11.94
CA SER A 462 21.95 29.18 -12.10
C SER A 462 22.96 29.76 -13.10
N PRO A 463 22.57 30.58 -14.09
CA PRO A 463 21.22 31.08 -14.40
C PRO A 463 20.33 30.13 -15.23
N SER A 464 20.90 29.11 -15.88
CA SER A 464 20.18 28.05 -16.60
C SER A 464 21.04 26.78 -16.70
N GLY A 465 20.39 25.62 -16.88
CA GLY A 465 21.06 24.33 -17.09
C GLY A 465 20.81 23.31 -15.98
N THR A 466 21.56 22.22 -15.99
CA THR A 466 21.42 21.13 -15.02
C THR A 466 22.75 20.81 -14.35
N ILE A 467 22.71 20.53 -13.05
CA ILE A 467 23.83 19.97 -12.29
C ILE A 467 23.44 18.56 -11.88
N VAL A 468 24.18 17.57 -12.38
CA VAL A 468 24.15 16.18 -11.91
C VAL A 468 25.36 15.98 -11.01
N GLN A 469 25.12 15.67 -9.74
CA GLN A 469 26.19 15.46 -8.76
C GLN A 469 26.01 14.10 -8.09
N CYS A 470 27.04 13.26 -8.19
CA CYS A 470 27.15 12.00 -7.46
C CYS A 470 28.18 12.15 -6.35
N SER A 471 27.81 11.86 -5.11
CA SER A 471 28.70 11.90 -3.96
C SER A 471 28.72 10.55 -3.27
N LEU A 472 29.89 9.99 -2.97
CA LEU A 472 30.03 8.73 -2.25
C LEU A 472 31.08 8.84 -1.14
N PRO A 473 30.90 8.09 -0.03
CA PRO A 473 31.92 8.02 1.00
C PRO A 473 33.12 7.20 0.51
N THR A 474 34.33 7.69 0.80
CA THR A 474 35.58 6.99 0.52
C THR A 474 36.42 6.88 1.78
N VAL A 475 37.18 5.80 1.92
CA VAL A 475 38.12 5.64 3.03
C VAL A 475 39.37 6.46 2.68
N PRO A 476 39.77 7.45 3.50
CA PRO A 476 40.94 8.26 3.20
C PRO A 476 42.20 7.37 3.19
N PRO A 477 43.23 7.71 2.38
CA PRO A 477 44.51 7.04 2.47
C PRO A 477 45.06 7.27 3.88
N ASN A 478 45.48 6.19 4.54
CA ASN A 478 46.07 6.26 5.87
C ASN A 478 47.30 7.19 5.79
N PRO A 479 47.36 8.31 6.54
CA PRO A 479 48.55 9.15 6.53
C PRO A 479 49.71 8.34 7.13
N ALA A 480 50.72 8.09 6.31
CA ALA A 480 51.96 7.40 6.70
C ALA A 480 52.78 8.23 7.68
#